data_AF-A0A7Y3ATP2-F1
#
_entry.id   AF-A0A7Y3ATP2-F1
#
_cell.length_a   1.000
_cell.length_b   1.000
_cell.length_c   1.000
_cell.angle_alpha   90.00
_cell.angle_beta   90.00
_cell.angle_gamma   90.00
#
_symmetry.space_group_name_H-M   'P 1'
#
loop_
_entity.id
_entity.type
_entity.pdbx_description
1 polymer ?
#
loop_
_entity_poly.entity_id
_entity_poly.type
_entity_poly.pdbx_seq_one_letter_code
_entity_poly.pdbx_strand_id
1 'polypeptide(L)'
;PIDVDGDGNTEATVEDVIQDIAPITSKAARIFYPPSIAVDASTNGVGYTVDLYAQYIAQFGTPTVASAGAPAAVPTYAATDLYYYVTYADPAVFANMSINASGVLTYDIIGQPADYNSLINVVFVVK
;
A
#
# COMPACT_ATOMS: atom_id res chain seq x y z
N PRO A 1 2.73 28.94 -30.26
CA PRO A 1 2.30 27.61 -29.77
C PRO A 1 3.53 26.86 -29.27
N ILE A 2 3.50 26.39 -28.03
CA ILE A 2 4.55 25.55 -27.41
C ILE A 2 3.91 24.21 -27.06
N ASP A 3 4.68 23.13 -27.14
CA ASP A 3 4.32 21.78 -26.69
C ASP A 3 4.94 21.64 -25.28
N VAL A 4 4.10 21.64 -24.24
CA VAL A 4 4.54 21.66 -22.84
C VAL A 4 4.71 20.28 -22.22
N ASP A 5 4.11 19.24 -22.79
CA ASP A 5 4.10 17.87 -22.24
C ASP A 5 4.84 16.84 -23.13
N GLY A 6 5.18 17.20 -24.37
CA GLY A 6 5.93 16.41 -25.31
C GLY A 6 5.11 15.36 -26.07
N ASP A 7 3.78 15.51 -26.14
CA ASP A 7 2.90 14.59 -26.86
C ASP A 7 2.87 14.81 -28.39
N GLY A 8 3.51 15.88 -28.86
CA GLY A 8 3.60 16.25 -30.27
C GLY A 8 2.43 17.07 -30.80
N ASN A 9 1.44 17.39 -29.95
CA ASN A 9 0.47 18.45 -30.19
C ASN A 9 1.04 19.77 -29.69
N THR A 10 0.34 20.88 -29.93
CA THR A 10 0.84 22.18 -29.51
C THR A 10 -0.29 23.01 -28.95
N GLU A 11 -0.08 23.54 -27.76
CA GLU A 11 -1.15 24.17 -27.00
C GLU A 11 -1.43 25.57 -27.55
N ALA A 12 -2.72 25.80 -27.84
CA ALA A 12 -3.20 27.04 -28.41
C ALA A 12 -3.67 28.04 -27.35
N THR A 13 -4.10 27.54 -26.19
CA THR A 13 -4.62 28.33 -25.08
C THR A 13 -3.92 28.01 -23.76
N VAL A 14 -4.05 28.92 -22.80
CA VAL A 14 -3.56 28.69 -21.42
C VAL A 14 -4.33 27.55 -20.75
N GLU A 15 -5.59 27.30 -21.14
CA GLU A 15 -6.36 26.16 -20.65
C GLU A 15 -5.76 24.85 -21.15
N ASP A 16 -5.40 24.76 -22.44
CA ASP A 16 -4.74 23.58 -23.01
C ASP A 16 -3.42 23.29 -22.27
N VAL A 17 -2.59 24.33 -22.06
CA VAL A 17 -1.35 24.23 -21.28
C VAL A 17 -1.62 23.73 -19.85
N ILE A 18 -2.70 24.17 -19.20
CA ILE A 18 -3.03 23.73 -17.83
C ILE A 18 -3.51 22.28 -17.80
N GLN A 19 -4.28 21.84 -18.79
CA GLN A 19 -4.76 20.46 -18.90
C GLN A 19 -3.61 19.49 -19.18
N ASP A 20 -2.66 19.87 -20.03
CA ASP A 20 -1.54 19.01 -20.43
C ASP A 20 -0.44 18.95 -19.36
N ILE A 21 -0.31 20.01 -18.53
CA ILE A 21 0.56 20.00 -17.33
C ILE A 21 -0.06 19.16 -16.18
N ALA A 22 -1.34 18.76 -16.27
CA ALA A 22 -2.04 18.02 -15.23
C ALA A 22 -2.30 16.55 -15.58
N PRO A 23 -1.98 15.59 -14.69
CA PRO A 23 -0.73 15.32 -13.99
C PRO A 23 0.04 14.17 -14.65
N ILE A 24 1.31 14.02 -14.27
CA ILE A 24 2.13 12.83 -14.55
C ILE A 24 1.41 11.57 -14.03
N THR A 25 0.66 10.87 -14.89
CA THR A 25 0.06 9.57 -14.58
C THR A 25 1.13 8.48 -14.68
N SER A 26 2.22 8.61 -13.94
CA SER A 26 3.21 7.55 -13.83
C SER A 26 2.60 6.39 -13.05
N LYS A 27 2.34 5.26 -13.73
CA LYS A 27 1.84 4.02 -13.10
C LYS A 27 2.75 3.57 -11.94
N ALA A 28 4.06 3.80 -12.05
CA ALA A 28 5.04 3.41 -11.03
C ALA A 28 4.97 4.30 -9.76
N ALA A 29 4.57 5.58 -9.91
CA ALA A 29 4.50 6.52 -8.78
C ALA A 29 3.35 6.24 -7.80
N ARG A 30 2.43 5.33 -8.15
CA ARG A 30 1.22 5.04 -7.37
C ARG A 30 1.31 3.76 -6.55
N ILE A 31 2.35 2.96 -6.72
CA ILE A 31 2.50 1.67 -6.03
C ILE A 31 3.64 1.78 -5.03
N PHE A 32 3.42 1.32 -3.81
CA PHE A 32 4.49 1.15 -2.83
C PHE A 32 4.34 -0.15 -2.06
N TYR A 33 5.48 -0.65 -1.60
CA TYR A 33 5.60 -1.87 -0.80
C TYR A 33 5.80 -1.47 0.66
N PRO A 34 4.77 -1.51 1.50
CA PRO A 34 5.01 -1.51 2.94
C PRO A 34 5.77 -2.79 3.33
N PRO A 35 6.57 -2.76 4.42
CA PRO A 35 7.17 -3.95 4.99
C PRO A 35 6.19 -5.11 5.16
N SER A 36 6.68 -6.34 5.00
CA SER A 36 5.90 -7.55 5.25
C SER A 36 5.34 -7.55 6.67
N ILE A 37 4.13 -8.08 6.83
CA ILE A 37 3.41 -8.08 8.10
C ILE A 37 3.53 -9.46 8.73
N ALA A 38 4.00 -9.51 9.97
CA ALA A 38 4.02 -10.72 10.77
C ALA A 38 2.63 -10.98 11.35
N VAL A 39 2.18 -12.22 11.22
CA VAL A 39 0.91 -12.71 11.74
C VAL A 39 1.18 -13.87 12.69
N ASP A 40 0.62 -13.77 13.89
CA ASP A 40 0.60 -14.89 14.83
C ASP A 40 -0.35 -15.97 14.29
N ALA A 41 0.24 -17.09 13.87
CA ALA A 41 -0.46 -18.26 13.38
C ALA A 41 -0.29 -19.47 14.32
N SER A 42 -0.05 -19.22 15.61
CA SER A 42 0.13 -20.25 16.63
C SER A 42 -1.15 -21.07 16.89
N THR A 43 -2.32 -20.50 16.59
CA THR A 43 -3.62 -21.12 16.86
C THR A 43 -4.48 -21.12 15.60
N ASN A 44 -5.03 -22.27 15.24
CA ASN A 44 -6.04 -22.34 14.18
C ASN A 44 -7.33 -21.65 14.61
N GLY A 45 -8.01 -21.02 13.67
CA GLY A 45 -9.25 -20.32 13.92
C GLY A 45 -9.73 -19.56 12.70
N VAL A 46 -10.91 -18.96 12.82
CA VAL A 46 -11.60 -18.27 11.73
C VAL A 46 -11.87 -16.82 12.08
N GLY A 47 -11.89 -15.96 11.05
CA GLY A 47 -12.26 -14.56 11.20
C GLY A 47 -11.26 -13.73 12.01
N TYR A 48 -9.98 -14.11 11.99
CA TYR A 48 -8.92 -13.24 12.51
C TYR A 48 -8.83 -11.99 11.66
N THR A 49 -8.38 -10.90 12.28
CA THR A 49 -8.27 -9.61 11.62
C THR A 49 -6.91 -8.98 11.86
N VAL A 50 -6.35 -8.36 10.82
CA VAL A 50 -5.21 -7.45 10.93
C VAL A 50 -5.53 -6.17 10.17
N ASP A 51 -5.27 -5.03 10.82
CA ASP A 51 -5.45 -3.71 10.20
C ASP A 51 -4.17 -3.32 9.45
N LEU A 52 -4.18 -3.51 8.13
CA LEU A 52 -3.03 -3.20 7.26
C LEU A 52 -2.73 -1.70 7.23
N TYR A 53 -3.76 -0.86 7.34
CA TYR A 53 -3.60 0.58 7.35
C TYR A 53 -2.93 1.05 8.65
N ALA A 54 -3.36 0.51 9.80
CA ALA A 54 -2.73 0.81 11.07
C ALA A 54 -1.25 0.39 11.09
N GLN A 55 -0.91 -0.78 10.54
CA GLN A 55 0.48 -1.22 10.40
C GLN A 55 1.31 -0.26 9.55
N TYR A 56 0.75 0.23 8.45
CA TYR A 56 1.38 1.24 7.60
C TYR A 56 1.62 2.56 8.33
N ILE A 57 0.62 3.10 9.03
CA ILE A 57 0.78 4.35 9.78
C ILE A 57 1.82 4.20 10.90
N ALA A 58 1.85 3.06 11.60
CA ALA A 58 2.85 2.81 12.65
C ALA A 58 4.29 2.83 12.11
N GLN A 59 4.50 2.34 10.89
CA GLN A 59 5.83 2.26 10.29
C GLN A 59 6.26 3.56 9.60
N PHE A 60 5.33 4.21 8.88
CA PHE A 60 5.64 5.39 8.05
C PHE A 60 5.43 6.69 8.82
N GLY A 61 4.41 6.77 9.67
CA GLY A 61 4.10 7.95 10.48
C GLY A 61 5.04 8.13 11.68
N THR A 62 5.61 7.03 12.19
CA THR A 62 6.52 7.05 13.35
C THR A 62 7.75 6.15 13.13
N PRO A 63 8.59 6.42 12.10
CA PRO A 63 9.78 5.65 11.85
C PRO A 63 10.75 5.74 13.04
N THR A 64 11.34 4.61 13.43
CA THR A 64 12.24 4.52 14.59
C THR A 64 13.50 5.36 14.43
N VAL A 65 14.01 5.50 13.20
CA VAL A 65 15.22 6.24 12.86
C VAL A 65 15.03 6.93 11.52
N ALA A 66 15.52 8.17 11.41
CA ALA A 66 15.59 8.94 10.17
C ALA A 66 17.01 9.51 9.99
N SER A 67 17.41 9.77 8.75
CA SER A 67 18.68 10.44 8.45
C SER A 67 18.66 11.90 8.91
N ALA A 68 19.84 12.48 9.12
CA ALA A 68 19.95 13.89 9.51
C ALA A 68 19.30 14.81 8.46
N GLY A 69 18.38 15.68 8.91
CA GLY A 69 17.64 16.60 8.05
C GLY A 69 16.40 16.03 7.38
N ALA A 70 16.11 14.74 7.54
CA ALA A 70 14.84 14.16 7.08
C ALA A 70 13.67 14.56 8.00
N PRO A 71 12.44 14.64 7.47
CA PRO A 71 11.24 14.78 8.29
C PRO A 71 11.09 13.62 9.28
N ALA A 72 10.42 13.89 10.40
CA ALA A 72 10.17 12.88 11.44
C ALA A 72 9.20 11.75 11.00
N ALA A 73 8.45 11.97 9.91
CA ALA A 73 7.52 11.01 9.34
C ALA A 73 7.72 10.92 7.82
N VAL A 74 7.56 9.72 7.27
CA VAL A 74 7.38 9.53 5.84
C VAL A 74 5.96 9.99 5.50
N PRO A 75 5.73 10.72 4.38
CA PRO A 75 4.38 11.10 3.96
C PRO A 75 3.45 9.89 3.88
N THR A 76 2.21 10.08 4.37
CA THR A 76 1.19 9.03 4.38
C THR A 76 -0.09 9.45 3.66
N TYR A 77 -0.87 8.45 3.25
CA TYR A 77 -2.20 8.60 2.65
C TYR A 77 -3.29 8.25 3.66
N ALA A 78 -4.51 8.76 3.47
CA ALA A 78 -5.65 8.28 4.25
C ALA A 78 -6.05 6.87 3.81
N ALA A 79 -6.71 6.10 4.68
CA ALA A 79 -7.11 4.73 4.35
C ALA A 79 -8.00 4.66 3.09
N THR A 80 -8.85 5.66 2.91
CA THR A 80 -9.76 5.78 1.76
C THR A 80 -9.05 6.11 0.46
N ASP A 81 -7.79 6.54 0.49
CA ASP A 81 -7.00 6.90 -0.68
C ASP A 81 -6.19 5.71 -1.22
N LEU A 82 -6.34 4.54 -0.62
CA LEU A 82 -5.54 3.36 -0.92
C LEU A 82 -6.39 2.16 -1.37
N TYR A 83 -5.84 1.39 -2.31
CA TYR A 83 -6.18 0.00 -2.54
C TYR A 83 -5.14 -0.89 -1.84
N TYR A 84 -5.61 -1.97 -1.24
CA TYR A 84 -4.80 -2.90 -0.45
C TYR A 84 -4.77 -4.26 -1.13
N TYR A 85 -3.58 -4.84 -1.27
CA TYR A 85 -3.39 -6.15 -1.86
C TYR A 85 -2.50 -7.00 -0.95
N VAL A 86 -2.89 -8.26 -0.75
CA VAL A 86 -1.97 -9.30 -0.28
C VAL A 86 -1.42 -9.97 -1.52
N THR A 87 -0.12 -9.83 -1.76
CA THR A 87 0.56 -10.42 -2.92
C THR A 87 1.11 -11.82 -2.62
N TYR A 88 1.28 -12.16 -1.35
CA TYR A 88 1.62 -13.50 -0.92
C TYR A 88 1.16 -13.77 0.51
N ALA A 89 0.58 -14.95 0.71
CA ALA A 89 0.32 -15.59 2.00
C ALA A 89 0.45 -17.10 1.77
N ASP A 90 1.04 -17.84 2.73
CA ASP A 90 1.20 -19.28 2.60
C ASP A 90 -0.17 -19.99 2.60
N PRO A 91 -0.56 -20.69 1.52
CA PRO A 91 -1.85 -21.36 1.43
C PRO A 91 -1.99 -22.58 2.36
N ALA A 92 -0.90 -23.07 2.96
CA ALA A 92 -0.98 -24.09 4.02
C ALA A 92 -1.33 -23.49 5.39
N VAL A 93 -1.15 -22.18 5.56
CA VAL A 93 -1.38 -21.45 6.81
C VAL A 93 -2.68 -20.65 6.75
N PHE A 94 -2.98 -20.01 5.62
CA PHE A 94 -4.08 -19.06 5.49
C PHE A 94 -5.19 -19.50 4.55
N ALA A 95 -6.43 -19.14 4.90
CA ALA A 95 -7.60 -19.29 4.03
C ALA A 95 -8.58 -18.11 4.18
N ASN A 96 -9.58 -18.06 3.28
CA ASN A 96 -10.73 -17.15 3.33
C ASN A 96 -10.39 -15.66 3.52
N MET A 97 -9.29 -15.22 2.88
CA MET A 97 -8.79 -13.86 3.02
C MET A 97 -9.69 -12.85 2.29
N SER A 98 -10.02 -11.74 2.95
CA SER A 98 -10.74 -10.61 2.35
C SER A 98 -10.31 -9.29 2.98
N ILE A 99 -10.24 -8.22 2.19
CA ILE A 99 -9.84 -6.88 2.66
C ILE A 99 -10.98 -5.91 2.44
N ASN A 100 -11.31 -5.12 3.46
CA ASN A 100 -12.31 -4.06 3.33
C ASN A 100 -11.69 -2.72 2.89
N ALA A 101 -12.53 -1.73 2.60
CA ALA A 101 -12.10 -0.42 2.12
C ALA A 101 -11.29 0.40 3.15
N SER A 102 -11.31 0.02 4.43
CA SER A 102 -10.51 0.64 5.48
C SER A 102 -9.13 -0.02 5.66
N GLY A 103 -8.80 -1.02 4.84
CA GLY A 103 -7.53 -1.74 4.93
C GLY A 103 -7.50 -2.84 5.99
N VAL A 104 -8.66 -3.25 6.54
CA VAL A 104 -8.72 -4.38 7.48
C VAL A 104 -8.83 -5.68 6.68
N LEU A 105 -7.81 -6.53 6.84
CA LEU A 105 -7.75 -7.88 6.29
C LEU A 105 -8.37 -8.84 7.30
N THR A 106 -9.37 -9.61 6.86
CA THR A 106 -9.94 -10.77 7.56
C THR A 106 -9.40 -12.05 6.95
N TYR A 107 -9.05 -13.04 7.77
CA TYR A 107 -8.48 -14.32 7.33
C TYR A 107 -8.71 -15.43 8.34
N ASP A 108 -8.53 -16.67 7.90
CA ASP A 108 -8.54 -17.86 8.74
C ASP A 108 -7.11 -18.43 8.85
N ILE A 109 -6.80 -19.06 9.97
CA ILE A 109 -5.58 -19.85 10.18
C ILE A 109 -5.97 -21.33 10.15
N ILE A 110 -5.49 -22.03 9.12
CA ILE A 110 -5.83 -23.43 8.84
C ILE A 110 -4.68 -24.40 9.14
N GLY A 111 -3.48 -23.88 9.41
CA GLY A 111 -2.31 -24.67 9.80
C GLY A 111 -1.22 -23.79 10.40
N GLN A 112 -0.30 -24.42 11.12
CA GLN A 112 0.86 -23.73 11.70
C GLN A 112 1.93 -23.53 10.63
N PRO A 113 2.58 -22.36 10.59
CA PRO A 113 3.80 -22.18 9.81
C PRO A 113 4.92 -23.08 10.33
N ALA A 114 5.90 -23.37 9.48
CA ALA A 114 7.09 -24.15 9.88
C ALA A 114 7.92 -23.42 10.98
N ASP A 115 7.82 -22.10 11.02
CA ASP A 115 8.43 -21.22 12.02
C ASP A 115 7.35 -20.59 12.91
N TYR A 116 7.71 -20.00 14.06
CA TYR A 116 6.74 -19.45 15.03
C TYR A 116 5.81 -18.34 14.51
N ASN A 117 6.17 -17.67 13.40
CA ASN A 117 5.39 -16.59 12.80
C ASN A 117 5.19 -16.85 11.31
N SER A 118 4.06 -16.44 10.76
CA SER A 118 3.88 -16.34 9.31
C SER A 118 4.01 -14.90 8.84
N LEU A 119 4.56 -14.71 7.64
CA LEU A 119 4.67 -13.41 6.99
C LEU A 119 3.71 -13.33 5.80
N ILE A 120 3.01 -12.21 5.67
CA ILE A 120 2.28 -11.86 4.46
C ILE A 120 2.99 -10.70 3.74
N ASN A 121 3.02 -10.78 2.41
CA ASN A 121 3.48 -9.67 1.58
C ASN A 121 2.29 -8.86 1.11
N VAL A 122 2.43 -7.54 1.21
CA VAL A 122 1.37 -6.59 0.89
C VAL A 122 1.87 -5.51 -0.05
N VAL A 123 0.96 -5.01 -0.89
CA VAL A 123 1.20 -3.91 -1.84
C VAL A 123 0.07 -2.93 -1.75
N PHE A 124 0.39 -1.65 -1.61
CA PHE A 124 -0.61 -0.59 -1.56
C PHE A 124 -0.53 0.26 -2.84
N VAL A 125 -1.71 0.65 -3.33
CA VAL A 125 -1.83 1.46 -4.54
C VAL A 125 -2.65 2.70 -4.24
N VAL A 126 -2.08 3.88 -4.48
CA VAL A 126 -2.77 5.17 -4.35
C VAL A 126 -3.89 5.27 -5.39
N LYS A 127 -5.08 5.70 -4.99
CA LYS A 127 -6.27 5.86 -5.84
C LYS A 127 -6.21 7.02 -6.81
#